data_AF-A0A1G4JZB1-F1
#
_entry.id   AF-A0A1G4JZB1-F1
#
_cell.length_a   1.000
_cell.length_b   1.000
_cell.length_c   1.000
_cell.angle_alpha   90.00
_cell.angle_beta   90.00
_cell.angle_gamma   90.00
#
_symmetry.space_group_name_H-M   'P 1'
#
loop_
_entity.id
_entity.type
_entity.pdbx_description
1 polymer ?
#
loop_
_entity_poly.entity_id
_entity_poly.type
_entity_poly.pdbx_seq_one_letter_code
_entity_poly.pdbx_strand_id
1 'polypeptide(L)'
;MRSFGNNVRLFSRCATVLRNNKAGLRKIPTPTEQIPSVEVFLNKIGRKCNEHVEMYENKWENLVSWDSSVLKEKGMAAQQRKYILSQIERLRKNEPIVEIKEGKKSILGGERKRKETVAKMRAEQRAAQNDTV
;
A
#
# COMPACT_ATOMS: atom_id res chain seq x y z
N MET A 1 -49.08 15.71 -29.31
CA MET A 1 -48.58 15.02 -28.09
C MET A 1 -47.24 14.39 -28.42
N ARG A 2 -46.13 14.87 -27.84
CA ARG A 2 -44.79 14.28 -28.04
C ARG A 2 -44.51 13.37 -26.84
N SER A 3 -44.43 12.07 -27.11
CA SER A 3 -44.07 11.05 -26.13
C SER A 3 -42.59 11.23 -25.76
N PHE A 4 -42.32 11.55 -24.49
CA PHE A 4 -40.97 11.52 -23.95
C PHE A 4 -40.54 10.06 -23.80
N GLY A 5 -39.71 9.59 -24.74
CA GLY A 5 -39.04 8.30 -24.62
C GLY A 5 -38.18 8.28 -23.37
N ASN A 6 -38.47 7.33 -22.48
CA ASN A 6 -37.66 7.03 -21.30
C ASN A 6 -36.27 6.55 -21.74
N ASN A 7 -35.32 7.48 -21.88
CA ASN A 7 -33.90 7.15 -21.94
C ASN A 7 -33.46 6.72 -20.53
N VAL A 8 -33.72 5.46 -20.20
CA VAL A 8 -33.08 4.82 -19.05
C VAL A 8 -31.61 4.75 -19.38
N ARG A 9 -30.83 5.69 -18.83
CA ARG A 9 -29.37 5.62 -18.83
C ARG A 9 -29.01 4.36 -18.03
N LEU A 10 -28.81 3.25 -18.75
CA LEU A 10 -28.20 2.05 -18.20
C LEU A 10 -26.77 2.44 -17.83
N PHE A 11 -26.58 2.93 -16.61
CA PHE A 11 -25.28 2.86 -15.97
C PHE A 11 -24.90 1.38 -16.05
N SER A 12 -23.90 1.08 -16.87
CA SER A 12 -23.26 -0.23 -16.94
C SER A 12 -22.88 -0.63 -15.52
N ARG A 13 -23.76 -1.40 -14.89
CA ARG A 13 -23.50 -2.04 -13.61
C ARG A 13 -22.45 -3.10 -13.92
N CYS A 14 -21.18 -2.70 -13.90
CA CYS A 14 -20.09 -3.66 -13.84
C CYS A 14 -20.39 -4.57 -12.65
N ALA A 15 -20.72 -5.83 -12.92
CA ALA A 15 -21.10 -6.85 -11.95
C ALA A 15 -19.97 -7.19 -10.95
N THR A 16 -18.88 -6.44 -10.94
CA THR A 16 -17.75 -6.55 -10.00
C THR A 16 -18.09 -6.24 -8.55
N VAL A 17 -19.32 -5.84 -8.23
CA VAL A 17 -19.73 -5.45 -6.86
C VAL A 17 -20.01 -6.65 -5.95
N LEU A 18 -19.99 -7.89 -6.45
CA LEU A 18 -20.13 -9.11 -5.66
C LEU A 18 -18.82 -9.90 -5.61
N ARG A 19 -17.73 -9.29 -5.14
CA ARG A 19 -16.61 -10.10 -4.62
C ARG A 19 -16.98 -10.58 -3.23
N ASN A 20 -17.51 -11.80 -3.13
CA ASN A 20 -17.63 -12.50 -1.85
C ASN A 20 -16.26 -12.48 -1.16
N ASN A 21 -16.21 -11.89 0.03
CA ASN A 21 -15.01 -11.88 0.84
C ASN A 21 -14.75 -13.30 1.37
N LYS A 22 -14.12 -14.16 0.55
CA LYS A 22 -13.71 -15.52 0.93
C LYS A 22 -12.52 -15.53 1.90
N ALA A 23 -12.11 -14.41 2.48
CA ALA A 23 -10.94 -14.34 3.35
C ALA A 23 -11.04 -15.30 4.54
N GLY A 24 -12.21 -15.39 5.20
CA GLY A 24 -12.45 -16.31 6.31
C GLY A 24 -12.48 -17.80 5.95
N LEU A 25 -12.59 -18.15 4.66
CA LEU A 25 -12.51 -19.55 4.17
C LEU A 25 -11.09 -19.96 3.76
N ARG A 26 -10.12 -19.05 3.82
CA ARG A 26 -8.75 -19.32 3.37
C ARG A 26 -7.98 -20.06 4.46
N LYS A 27 -7.21 -21.05 4.05
CA LYS A 27 -6.30 -21.78 4.93
C LYS A 27 -5.30 -20.79 5.57
N ILE A 28 -5.08 -20.95 6.87
CA ILE A 28 -4.06 -20.19 7.60
C ILE A 28 -2.70 -20.79 7.22
N PRO A 29 -1.77 -20.05 6.60
CA PRO A 29 -0.44 -20.55 6.34
C PRO A 29 0.29 -20.72 7.68
N THR A 30 1.00 -21.84 7.82
CA THR A 30 1.85 -22.07 8.99
C THR A 30 3.05 -21.10 8.98
N PRO A 31 3.53 -20.67 10.15
CA PRO A 31 4.76 -19.88 10.24
C PRO A 31 5.92 -20.63 9.59
N THR A 32 6.65 -19.97 8.71
CA THR A 32 7.89 -20.48 8.11
C THR A 32 9.08 -20.23 9.03
N GLU A 33 10.15 -21.03 8.92
CA GLU A 33 11.39 -20.85 9.71
C GLU A 33 11.96 -19.43 9.62
N GLN A 34 11.85 -18.80 8.44
CA GLN A 34 12.30 -17.43 8.21
C GLN A 34 11.41 -16.35 8.86
N ILE A 35 10.15 -16.68 9.16
CA ILE A 35 9.15 -15.76 9.69
C ILE A 35 8.35 -16.48 10.78
N PRO A 36 8.92 -16.64 11.98
CA PRO A 36 8.28 -17.35 13.07
C PRO A 36 7.24 -16.51 13.82
N SER A 37 7.32 -15.18 13.75
CA SER A 37 6.51 -14.23 14.53
C SER A 37 5.95 -13.09 13.66
N VAL A 38 4.85 -12.48 14.13
CA VAL A 38 4.20 -11.31 13.50
C VAL A 38 5.15 -10.12 13.45
N GLU A 39 5.93 -9.90 14.52
CA GLU A 39 6.95 -8.84 14.55
C GLU A 39 7.96 -8.99 13.42
N VAL A 40 8.48 -10.21 13.24
CA VAL A 40 9.45 -10.52 12.19
C VAL A 40 8.82 -10.29 10.82
N PHE A 41 7.56 -10.68 10.63
CA PHE A 41 6.82 -10.43 9.39
C PHE A 41 6.68 -8.94 9.08
N LEU A 42 6.21 -8.14 10.05
CA LEU A 42 5.99 -6.71 9.87
C LEU A 42 7.31 -5.96 9.61
N ASN A 43 8.38 -6.34 10.32
CA ASN A 43 9.72 -5.82 10.08
C ASN A 43 10.24 -6.18 8.67
N LYS A 44 9.95 -7.40 8.19
CA LYS A 44 10.41 -7.89 6.89
C LYS A 44 9.74 -7.16 5.71
N ILE A 45 8.44 -6.85 5.82
CA ILE A 45 7.69 -6.18 4.74
C ILE A 45 7.99 -4.67 4.67
N GLY A 46 8.47 -4.06 5.77
CA GLY A 46 8.86 -2.65 5.84
C GLY A 46 7.69 -1.66 5.81
N ARG A 47 7.86 -0.53 5.12
CA ARG A 47 6.84 0.55 4.97
C ARG A 47 6.19 1.06 6.28
N LYS A 48 7.00 1.17 7.34
CA LYS A 48 6.54 1.58 8.69
C LYS A 48 5.42 0.70 9.24
N CYS A 49 5.33 -0.57 8.84
CA CYS A 49 4.32 -1.48 9.37
C CYS A 49 4.64 -1.99 10.78
N ASN A 50 5.84 -1.73 11.29
CA ASN A 50 6.34 -2.15 12.60
C ASN A 50 5.56 -1.51 13.77
N GLU A 51 4.98 -0.32 13.56
CA GLU A 51 4.19 0.39 14.57
C GLU A 51 2.90 -0.36 14.94
N HIS A 52 2.43 -1.27 14.08
CA HIS A 52 1.15 -1.97 14.27
C HIS A 52 1.30 -3.31 15.00
N VAL A 53 2.49 -3.67 15.47
CA VAL A 53 2.75 -4.93 16.19
C VAL A 53 1.82 -5.09 17.40
N GLU A 54 1.69 -4.04 18.20
CA GLU A 54 0.87 -4.04 19.42
C GLU A 54 -0.60 -4.34 19.11
N MET A 55 -1.10 -3.89 17.96
CA MET A 55 -2.50 -4.11 17.57
C MET A 55 -2.81 -5.58 17.36
N TYR A 56 -1.86 -6.37 16.87
CA TYR A 56 -2.06 -7.80 16.59
C TYR A 56 -1.84 -8.71 17.80
N GLU A 57 -1.45 -8.16 18.96
CA GLU A 57 -1.13 -8.91 20.18
C GLU A 57 -0.05 -9.99 19.94
N ASN A 58 0.82 -9.79 18.94
CA ASN A 58 1.81 -10.76 18.45
C ASN A 58 1.27 -12.16 18.09
N LYS A 59 -0.04 -12.28 17.82
CA LYS A 59 -0.68 -13.55 17.46
C LYS A 59 -0.71 -13.72 15.94
N TRP A 60 -0.10 -14.80 15.46
CA TRP A 60 -0.06 -15.13 14.03
C TRP A 60 -1.45 -15.30 13.40
N GLU A 61 -2.37 -15.91 14.14
CA GLU A 61 -3.74 -16.14 13.69
C GLU A 61 -4.49 -14.83 13.42
N ASN A 62 -4.30 -13.81 14.28
CA ASN A 62 -4.91 -12.49 14.11
C ASN A 62 -4.42 -11.82 12.83
N LEU A 63 -3.11 -11.89 12.54
CA LEU A 63 -2.53 -11.30 11.34
C LEU A 63 -3.17 -11.84 10.06
N VAL A 64 -3.36 -13.17 9.99
CA VAL A 64 -3.85 -13.85 8.79
C VAL A 64 -5.39 -13.81 8.66
N SER A 65 -6.09 -13.85 9.79
CA SER A 65 -7.55 -13.94 9.86
C SER A 65 -8.23 -12.59 9.61
N TRP A 66 -7.61 -11.50 10.03
CA TRP A 66 -8.26 -10.19 10.00
C TRP A 66 -8.55 -9.66 8.60
N ASP A 67 -9.76 -9.12 8.46
CA ASP A 67 -10.26 -8.51 7.24
C ASP A 67 -9.94 -7.01 7.16
N SER A 68 -10.05 -6.48 5.94
CA SER A 68 -9.83 -5.05 5.69
C SER A 68 -10.78 -4.11 6.46
N SER A 69 -11.97 -4.57 6.84
CA SER A 69 -12.96 -3.87 7.68
C SER A 69 -12.51 -3.82 9.13
N VAL A 70 -12.14 -4.96 9.71
CA VAL A 70 -11.62 -5.06 11.08
C VAL A 70 -10.38 -4.18 11.25
N LEU A 71 -9.45 -4.25 10.30
CA LEU A 71 -8.25 -3.41 10.31
C LEU A 71 -8.57 -1.90 10.18
N LYS A 72 -9.69 -1.54 9.53
CA LYS A 72 -10.14 -0.14 9.45
C LYS A 72 -10.68 0.33 10.80
N GLU A 73 -11.45 -0.50 11.49
CA GLU A 73 -11.99 -0.21 12.83
C GLU A 73 -10.88 -0.05 13.87
N LYS A 74 -9.79 -0.83 13.75
CA LYS A 74 -8.58 -0.69 14.56
C LYS A 74 -7.72 0.55 14.24
N GLY A 75 -8.13 1.37 13.26
CA GLY A 75 -7.47 2.66 12.98
C GLY A 75 -6.29 2.60 12.01
N MET A 76 -6.06 1.48 11.32
CA MET A 76 -4.92 1.38 10.39
C MET A 76 -5.13 2.18 9.09
N ALA A 77 -4.06 2.88 8.65
CA ALA A 77 -4.06 3.64 7.41
C ALA A 77 -4.35 2.75 6.18
N ALA A 78 -5.13 3.26 5.22
CA ALA A 78 -5.61 2.46 4.10
C ALA A 78 -4.50 1.87 3.22
N GLN A 79 -3.37 2.57 3.09
CA GLN A 79 -2.21 2.08 2.34
C GLN A 79 -1.56 0.87 3.04
N GLN A 80 -1.34 0.96 4.36
CA GLN A 80 -0.73 -0.11 5.16
C GLN A 80 -1.63 -1.34 5.19
N ARG A 81 -2.95 -1.18 5.39
CA ARG A 81 -3.91 -2.30 5.36
C ARG A 81 -3.85 -3.07 4.04
N LYS A 82 -3.92 -2.36 2.91
CA LYS A 82 -3.86 -2.97 1.56
C LYS A 82 -2.53 -3.69 1.34
N TYR A 83 -1.44 -3.10 1.82
CA TYR A 83 -0.11 -3.67 1.67
C TYR A 83 0.06 -4.95 2.49
N ILE A 84 -0.31 -4.95 3.77
CA ILE A 84 -0.21 -6.13 4.65
C ILE A 84 -1.05 -7.28 4.08
N LEU A 85 -2.30 -7.03 3.70
CA LEU A 85 -3.16 -8.05 3.10
C LEU A 85 -2.57 -8.60 1.79
N SER A 86 -1.96 -7.74 0.96
CA SER A 86 -1.26 -8.18 -0.23
C SER A 86 -0.05 -9.07 0.08
N GLN A 87 0.69 -8.79 1.16
CA GLN A 87 1.85 -9.61 1.57
C GLN A 87 1.42 -10.95 2.17
N ILE A 88 0.31 -11.00 2.90
CA ILE A 88 -0.28 -12.25 3.38
C ILE A 88 -0.76 -13.11 2.20
N GLU A 89 -1.34 -12.50 1.17
CA GLU A 89 -1.71 -13.23 -0.05
C GLU A 89 -0.50 -13.79 -0.80
N ARG A 90 0.62 -13.07 -0.79
CA ARG A 90 1.90 -13.56 -1.33
C ARG A 90 2.42 -14.75 -0.53
N LEU A 91 2.37 -14.67 0.79
CA LEU A 91 2.72 -15.77 1.69
C LEU A 91 1.88 -17.02 1.38
N ARG A 92 0.56 -16.86 1.21
CA ARG A 92 -0.35 -17.96 0.84
C ARG A 92 -0.02 -18.61 -0.50
N LYS A 93 0.60 -17.86 -1.43
CA LYS A 93 1.05 -18.35 -2.75
C LYS A 93 2.47 -18.89 -2.75
N ASN A 94 3.16 -18.90 -1.60
CA ASN A 94 4.58 -19.22 -1.49
C ASN A 94 5.49 -18.28 -2.33
N GLU A 95 5.06 -17.03 -2.53
CA GLU A 95 5.90 -15.99 -3.13
C GLU A 95 6.87 -15.41 -2.08
N PRO A 96 8.07 -14.95 -2.48
CA PRO A 96 9.03 -14.37 -1.54
C PRO A 96 8.50 -13.07 -0.94
N ILE A 97 8.61 -12.97 0.39
CA ILE A 97 8.22 -11.78 1.16
C ILE A 97 9.42 -10.85 1.26
N VAL A 98 9.33 -9.74 0.55
CA VAL A 98 10.35 -8.69 0.51
C VAL A 98 9.69 -7.32 0.55
N GLU A 99 10.37 -6.33 1.13
CA GLU A 99 9.92 -4.95 1.09
C GLU A 99 9.91 -4.43 -0.36
N ILE A 100 8.70 -4.19 -0.87
CA ILE A 100 8.53 -3.48 -2.14
C ILE A 100 8.56 -1.99 -1.80
N LYS A 101 9.65 -1.29 -2.13
CA LYS A 101 9.76 0.15 -1.83
C LYS A 101 8.77 0.98 -2.63
N GLU A 102 8.32 2.09 -2.05
CA GLU A 102 7.49 3.06 -2.76
C GLU A 102 8.33 3.84 -3.78
N GLY A 103 7.74 4.11 -4.94
CA GLY A 103 8.38 4.92 -5.96
C GLY A 103 8.58 6.35 -5.47
N LYS A 104 9.83 6.82 -5.44
CA LYS A 104 10.17 8.21 -5.12
C LYS A 104 10.52 8.96 -6.40
N LYS A 105 10.21 10.26 -6.45
CA LYS A 105 10.71 11.13 -7.52
C LYS A 105 12.23 11.30 -7.37
N SER A 106 12.90 11.67 -8.46
CA SER A 106 14.32 11.98 -8.41
C SER A 106 14.56 13.21 -7.53
N ILE A 107 15.81 13.38 -7.05
CA ILE A 107 16.22 14.56 -6.27
C ILE A 107 15.91 15.87 -7.02
N LEU A 108 16.01 15.83 -8.35
CA LEU A 108 15.70 16.96 -9.24
C LEU A 108 14.20 17.12 -9.53
N GLY A 109 13.34 16.37 -8.85
CA GLY A 109 11.89 16.37 -9.03
C GLY A 109 11.40 15.34 -10.04
N GLY A 110 10.12 15.50 -10.43
CA GLY A 110 9.52 14.73 -11.51
C GLY A 110 9.81 15.34 -12.88
N GLU A 111 9.57 14.57 -13.95
CA GLU A 111 9.92 14.93 -15.33
C GLU A 111 9.52 16.37 -15.72
N ARG A 112 8.28 16.76 -15.42
CA ARG A 112 7.74 18.09 -15.75
C ARG A 112 8.46 19.26 -15.06
N LYS A 113 8.91 19.08 -13.81
CA LYS A 113 9.54 20.15 -13.02
C LYS A 113 11.07 20.11 -13.07
N ARG A 114 11.65 19.08 -13.68
CA ARG A 114 13.10 18.83 -13.64
C ARG A 114 13.92 20.01 -14.17
N LYS A 115 13.50 20.60 -15.29
CA LYS A 115 14.20 21.75 -15.91
C LYS A 115 14.23 22.97 -14.98
N GLU A 116 13.11 23.24 -14.33
CA GLU A 116 12.95 24.34 -13.37
C GLU A 116 13.86 24.13 -12.15
N THR A 117 13.80 22.94 -11.54
CA THR A 117 14.63 22.61 -10.37
C THR A 117 16.12 22.68 -10.68
N VAL A 118 16.54 22.17 -11.84
CA VAL A 118 17.94 22.24 -12.29
C VAL A 118 18.39 23.68 -12.53
N ALA A 119 17.54 24.51 -13.15
CA ALA A 119 17.86 25.92 -13.39
C ALA A 119 18.04 26.69 -12.07
N LYS A 120 17.12 26.49 -11.11
CA LYS A 120 17.19 27.11 -9.78
C LYS A 120 18.46 26.70 -9.03
N MET A 121 18.74 25.40 -8.97
CA MET A 121 19.94 24.87 -8.31
C MET A 121 21.23 25.44 -8.91
N ARG A 122 21.31 25.56 -10.24
CA ARG A 122 22.48 26.16 -10.91
C ARG A 122 22.62 27.65 -10.62
N ALA A 123 21.52 28.38 -10.50
CA ALA A 123 21.56 29.80 -10.12
C ALA A 123 22.06 29.99 -8.69
N GLU A 124 21.59 29.16 -7.75
CA GLU A 124 22.04 29.14 -6.35
C GLU A 124 23.55 28.81 -6.25
N GLN A 125 24.03 27.82 -7.01
CA GLN A 125 25.45 27.48 -7.06
C GLN A 125 26.33 28.64 -7.56
N ARG A 126 25.87 29.39 -8.56
CA ARG A 126 26.58 30.56 -9.08
C ARG A 126 26.59 31.72 -8.08
N ALA A 127 25.46 31.98 -7.42
CA ALA A 127 25.39 32.99 -6.36
C ALA A 127 26.38 32.67 -5.23
N ALA A 128 26.37 31.42 -4.75
CA ALA A 128 27.30 30.97 -3.71
C ALA A 128 28.77 31.09 -4.12
N GLN A 129 29.11 30.79 -5.38
CA GLN A 129 30.47 30.98 -5.90
C GLN A 129 30.89 32.46 -5.92
N ASN A 130 29.98 33.34 -6.35
CA ASN A 130 30.25 34.77 -6.40
C ASN A 130 30.40 35.38 -5.00
N ASP A 131 29.63 34.91 -4.00
CA ASP A 131 29.72 35.39 -2.61
C ASP A 131 31.00 34.95 -1.90
N THR A 132 31.71 33.95 -2.44
CA THR A 132 32.94 33.40 -1.85
C THR A 132 34.21 34.09 -2.38
N VAL A 133 34.09 34.92 -3.43
CA VAL A 133 35.20 35.67 -4.07
C VAL A 133 35.16 37.12 -3.62
#